data_AF-A0A7G1I8V8-F1
#
_entry.id   AF-A0A7G1I8V8-F1
#
_cell.length_a   1.000
_cell.length_b   1.000
_cell.length_c   1.000
_cell.angle_alpha   90.00
_cell.angle_beta   90.00
_cell.angle_gamma   90.00
#
_symmetry.space_group_name_H-M   'P 1'
#
loop_
_entity.id
_entity.type
_entity.pdbx_description
1 polymer ?
#
loop_
_entity_poly.entity_id
_entity_poly.type
_entity_poly.pdbx_seq_one_letter_code
_entity_poly.pdbx_strand_id
1 'polypeptide(L)'
;MAAANDAIATWTDDKDADPGDKAARVRAVARTEFGRRGYEVTTIRDIASAAGMGTGTVYRVIGSKDELLASIMRSFGQKVEAGWVSVLRSDATPIEKLDALSWININALDQFSDEFRIQLAWMRQSPPNTPTRGGCMPPGCGS
;
A
#
# COMPACT_ATOMS: atom_id res chain seq x y z
N MET A 1 18.99 -4.78 14.40
CA MET A 1 17.69 -5.48 14.57
C MET A 1 16.63 -4.67 15.30
N ALA A 2 16.90 -4.00 16.43
CA ALA A 2 15.89 -3.21 17.16
C ALA A 2 15.12 -2.21 16.27
N ALA A 3 15.83 -1.36 15.51
CA ALA A 3 15.22 -0.40 14.59
C ALA A 3 14.27 -1.03 13.54
N ALA A 4 14.53 -2.27 13.11
CA ALA A 4 13.65 -2.99 12.20
C ALA A 4 12.41 -3.52 12.90
N ASN A 5 12.56 -4.11 14.08
CA ASN A 5 11.42 -4.60 14.87
C ASN A 5 10.50 -3.45 15.29
N ASP A 6 11.07 -2.32 15.70
CA ASP A 6 10.30 -1.12 16.05
C ASP A 6 9.51 -0.62 14.84
N ALA A 7 10.13 -0.56 13.66
CA ALA A 7 9.45 -0.20 12.42
C ALA A 7 8.32 -1.18 12.07
N ILE A 8 8.56 -2.48 12.16
CA ILE A 8 7.55 -3.52 11.90
C ILE A 8 6.37 -3.40 12.88
N ALA A 9 6.63 -3.09 14.15
CA ALA A 9 5.58 -2.86 15.15
C ALA A 9 4.72 -1.61 14.87
N THR A 10 5.19 -0.67 14.05
CA THR A 10 4.35 0.47 13.60
C THR A 10 3.43 0.12 12.44
N TRP A 11 3.60 -1.05 11.81
CA TRP A 11 2.77 -1.49 10.69
C TRP A 11 1.49 -2.19 11.15
N THR A 12 1.50 -2.77 12.36
CA THR A 12 0.30 -3.20 13.05
C THR A 12 -0.56 -1.98 13.38
N ASP A 13 -1.52 -1.68 12.48
CA ASP A 13 -2.86 -1.12 12.77
C ASP A 13 -3.49 -0.25 11.66
N ASP A 14 -3.48 -0.70 10.40
CA ASP A 14 -4.57 -0.30 9.48
C ASP A 14 -5.86 -1.10 9.75
N LYS A 15 -5.75 -2.26 10.41
CA LYS A 15 -6.91 -3.11 10.78
C LYS A 15 -7.67 -2.57 11.99
N ASP A 16 -6.97 -1.82 12.86
CA ASP A 16 -7.53 -1.21 14.07
C ASP A 16 -7.75 0.31 13.90
N ALA A 17 -7.71 0.80 12.65
CA ALA A 17 -8.13 2.15 12.34
C ALA A 17 -9.53 2.42 12.90
N ASP A 18 -9.75 3.60 13.48
CA ASP A 18 -11.01 4.01 14.11
C ASP A 18 -12.20 3.52 13.27
N PRO A 19 -13.11 2.70 13.83
CA PRO A 19 -14.32 2.27 13.14
C PRO A 19 -15.16 3.42 12.57
N GLY A 20 -14.96 4.64 13.11
CA GLY A 20 -15.53 5.89 12.60
C GLY A 20 -14.88 6.45 11.33
N ASP A 21 -13.62 6.09 11.02
CA ASP A 21 -12.93 6.52 9.80
C ASP A 21 -13.40 5.71 8.58
N LYS A 22 -14.44 6.24 7.95
CA LYS A 22 -15.00 5.73 6.70
C LYS A 22 -13.96 5.64 5.58
N ALA A 23 -12.97 6.53 5.54
CA ALA A 23 -11.94 6.52 4.50
C ALA A 23 -10.97 5.36 4.70
N ALA A 24 -10.52 5.15 5.94
CA ALA A 24 -9.69 3.99 6.29
C ALA A 24 -10.40 2.68 5.99
N ARG A 25 -11.68 2.55 6.36
CA ARG A 25 -12.49 1.37 6.05
C ARG A 25 -12.59 1.10 4.55
N VAL A 26 -12.90 2.12 3.75
CA VAL A 26 -12.98 1.96 2.28
C VAL A 26 -11.63 1.55 1.69
N ARG A 27 -10.51 2.15 2.14
CA ARG A 27 -9.16 1.77 1.69
C ARG A 27 -8.83 0.32 2.01
N ALA A 28 -9.13 -0.14 3.22
CA ALA A 28 -8.87 -1.52 3.65
C ALA A 28 -9.66 -2.55 2.81
N VAL A 29 -10.94 -2.27 2.56
CA VAL A 29 -11.79 -3.12 1.72
C VAL A 29 -11.31 -3.12 0.27
N ALA A 30 -10.99 -1.94 -0.27
CA ALA A 30 -10.51 -1.81 -1.64
C ALA A 30 -9.18 -2.52 -1.88
N ARG A 31 -8.23 -2.42 -0.94
CA ARG A 31 -6.97 -3.19 -0.97
C ARG A 31 -7.23 -4.69 -1.13
N THR A 32 -8.12 -5.23 -0.30
CA THR A 32 -8.48 -6.65 -0.32
C THR A 32 -9.11 -7.04 -1.66
N GLU A 33 -10.07 -6.26 -2.15
CA GLU A 33 -10.76 -6.54 -3.42
C GLU A 33 -9.82 -6.41 -4.63
N PHE A 34 -8.95 -5.39 -4.65
CA PHE A 34 -7.93 -5.22 -5.69
C PHE A 34 -6.90 -6.36 -5.67
N GLY A 35 -6.43 -6.78 -4.50
CA GLY A 35 -5.47 -7.89 -4.37
C GLY A 35 -6.06 -9.24 -4.79
N ARG A 36 -7.35 -9.47 -4.52
CA ARG A 36 -8.04 -10.75 -4.80
C ARG A 36 -8.58 -10.86 -6.23
N ARG A 37 -9.24 -9.82 -6.73
CA ARG A 37 -9.95 -9.82 -8.04
C ARG A 37 -9.16 -9.11 -9.13
N GLY A 38 -8.15 -8.33 -8.75
CA GLY A 38 -7.43 -7.43 -9.65
C GLY A 38 -8.05 -6.04 -9.67
N TYR A 39 -7.18 -5.04 -9.88
CA TYR A 39 -7.59 -3.64 -9.97
C TYR A 39 -8.65 -3.43 -11.06
N GLU A 40 -8.38 -3.83 -12.31
CA GLU A 40 -9.25 -3.54 -13.46
C GLU A 40 -10.68 -4.06 -13.29
N VAL A 41 -10.83 -5.27 -12.76
CA VAL A 41 -12.13 -5.94 -12.59
C VAL A 41 -12.97 -5.34 -11.45
N THR A 42 -12.33 -4.73 -10.46
CA THR A 42 -13.01 -4.23 -9.26
C THR A 42 -13.61 -2.85 -9.50
N THR A 43 -14.90 -2.66 -9.21
CA THR A 43 -15.58 -1.36 -9.33
C THR A 43 -15.76 -0.66 -7.97
N ILE A 44 -15.98 0.66 -7.99
CA ILE A 44 -16.35 1.41 -6.77
C ILE A 44 -17.64 0.88 -6.14
N ARG A 45 -18.56 0.32 -6.93
CA ARG A 45 -19.79 -0.29 -6.44
C ARG A 45 -19.51 -1.60 -5.69
N ASP A 46 -18.61 -2.44 -6.20
CA ASP A 46 -18.16 -3.66 -5.50
C ASP A 46 -17.57 -3.29 -4.13
N ILE A 47 -16.69 -2.29 -4.11
CA ILE A 47 -16.05 -1.78 -2.89
C ILE A 47 -17.08 -1.24 -1.91
N ALA A 48 -18.05 -0.44 -2.39
CA ALA A 48 -19.12 0.10 -1.56
C ALA A 48 -19.98 -1.00 -0.93
N SER A 49 -20.33 -2.01 -1.73
CA SER A 49 -21.07 -3.19 -1.27
C SER A 49 -20.29 -3.95 -0.20
N ALA A 50 -19.01 -4.25 -0.44
CA ALA A 50 -18.15 -4.95 0.51
C ALA A 50 -17.88 -4.13 1.78
N ALA A 51 -17.86 -2.80 1.67
CA ALA A 51 -17.72 -1.90 2.81
C ALA A 51 -19.04 -1.70 3.59
N GLY A 52 -20.19 -2.19 3.10
CA GLY A 52 -21.50 -1.93 3.70
C GLY A 52 -21.90 -0.46 3.63
N MET A 53 -21.48 0.25 2.57
CA MET A 53 -21.68 1.69 2.39
C MET A 53 -22.42 1.98 1.09
N GLY A 54 -23.16 3.09 1.04
CA GLY A 54 -23.75 3.56 -0.20
C GLY A 54 -22.67 4.10 -1.16
N THR A 55 -22.78 3.80 -2.45
CA THR A 55 -21.80 4.20 -3.48
C THR A 55 -21.51 5.70 -3.47
N GLY A 56 -22.53 6.55 -3.31
CA GLY A 56 -22.35 8.00 -3.22
C GLY A 56 -21.56 8.45 -1.97
N THR A 57 -21.66 7.71 -0.86
CA THR A 57 -20.83 7.96 0.33
C THR A 57 -19.37 7.58 0.05
N VAL A 58 -19.13 6.46 -0.64
CA VAL A 58 -17.78 6.05 -1.03
C VAL A 58 -17.15 7.11 -1.92
N TYR A 59 -17.79 7.49 -3.04
CA TYR A 59 -17.29 8.54 -3.93
C TYR A 59 -16.93 9.85 -3.19
N ARG A 60 -17.75 10.28 -2.23
CA ARG A 60 -17.46 11.48 -1.43
C ARG A 60 -16.21 11.36 -0.56
N VAL A 61 -15.93 10.16 -0.06
CA VAL A 61 -14.83 9.91 0.89
C VAL A 61 -13.49 9.70 0.17
N ILE A 62 -13.50 9.04 -0.98
CA ILE A 62 -12.27 8.61 -1.68
C ILE A 62 -12.08 9.23 -3.06
N GLY A 63 -13.09 9.92 -3.60
CA GLY A 63 -13.08 10.41 -4.97
C GLY A 63 -13.22 9.27 -5.97
N SER A 64 -12.22 9.07 -6.82
CA SER A 64 -12.17 8.08 -7.89
C SER A 64 -11.46 6.78 -7.51
N LYS A 65 -11.61 5.76 -8.37
CA LYS A 65 -10.89 4.47 -8.24
C LYS A 65 -9.37 4.65 -8.31
N ASP A 66 -8.92 5.57 -9.17
CA ASP A 66 -7.51 5.90 -9.37
C ASP A 66 -6.92 6.61 -8.14
N GLU A 67 -7.63 7.60 -7.60
CA GLU A 67 -7.22 8.29 -6.36
C GLU A 67 -7.21 7.34 -5.17
N LEU A 68 -8.16 6.42 -5.10
CA LEU A 68 -8.20 5.38 -4.07
C LEU A 68 -6.95 4.49 -4.13
N LEU A 69 -6.63 3.95 -5.32
CA LEU A 69 -5.43 3.14 -5.51
C LEU A 69 -4.16 3.94 -5.18
N ALA A 70 -4.07 5.18 -5.67
CA ALA A 70 -2.93 6.05 -5.40
C ALA A 70 -2.77 6.31 -3.89
N SER A 71 -3.88 6.48 -3.15
CA SER A 71 -3.83 6.64 -1.69
C SER A 71 -3.34 5.39 -0.96
N ILE A 72 -3.74 4.20 -1.42
CA ILE A 72 -3.31 2.92 -0.84
C ILE A 72 -1.81 2.73 -1.08
N MET A 73 -1.36 2.89 -2.33
CA MET A 73 0.05 2.70 -2.68
C MET A 73 0.97 3.74 -2.03
N ARG A 74 0.49 4.99 -1.87
CA ARG A 74 1.23 6.04 -1.14
C ARG A 74 1.40 5.70 0.33
N SER A 75 0.33 5.28 1.00
CA SER A 75 0.37 4.87 2.41
C SER A 75 1.32 3.69 2.61
N PHE A 76 1.22 2.67 1.75
CA PHE A 76 2.13 1.53 1.75
C PHE A 76 3.60 1.95 1.55
N GLY A 77 3.88 2.75 0.51
CA GLY A 77 5.23 3.24 0.23
C GLY A 77 5.83 4.02 1.40
N GLN A 78 5.04 4.90 2.03
CA GLN A 78 5.48 5.66 3.21
C GLN A 78 5.84 4.77 4.40
N LYS A 79 5.04 3.73 4.68
CA LYS A 79 5.30 2.80 5.79
C LYS A 79 6.57 1.99 5.58
N VAL A 80 6.78 1.47 4.36
CA VAL A 80 7.97 0.68 4.02
C VAL A 80 9.22 1.57 3.98
N GLU A 81 9.13 2.75 3.36
CA GLU A 81 10.23 3.72 3.30
C GLU A 81 10.65 4.14 4.70
N ALA A 82 9.70 4.46 5.59
CA ALA A 82 10.00 4.83 6.97
C ALA A 82 10.79 3.71 7.70
N GLY A 83 10.43 2.44 7.48
CA GLY A 83 11.15 1.30 8.02
C GLY A 83 12.59 1.22 7.51
N TRP A 84 12.80 1.33 6.19
CA TRP A 84 14.16 1.35 5.63
C TRP A 84 14.99 2.51 6.15
N VAL A 85 14.42 3.72 6.18
CA VAL A 85 15.08 4.94 6.66
C VAL A 85 15.49 4.78 8.13
N SER A 86 14.64 4.18 8.98
CA SER A 86 14.96 3.89 10.37
C SER A 86 16.21 3.01 10.50
N VAL A 87 16.29 1.92 9.74
CA VAL A 87 17.45 1.01 9.75
C VAL A 87 18.70 1.71 9.22
N LEU A 88 18.58 2.43 8.11
CA LEU A 88 19.72 3.11 7.49
C LEU A 88 20.31 4.20 8.40
N ARG A 89 19.48 4.89 9.19
CA ARG A 89 19.88 5.94 10.14
C ARG A 89 20.41 5.41 11.47
N SER A 90 20.26 4.12 11.75
CA SER A 90 20.77 3.53 13.00
C SER A 90 22.31 3.52 13.05
N ASP A 91 22.86 3.40 14.26
CA ASP A 91 24.30 3.28 14.51
C ASP A 91 24.83 1.84 14.30
N ALA A 92 24.03 0.96 13.69
CA ALA A 92 24.42 -0.42 13.42
C ALA A 92 25.53 -0.52 12.36
N THR A 93 26.28 -1.60 12.39
CA THR A 93 27.29 -1.90 11.36
C THR A 93 26.64 -2.16 9.99
N PRO A 94 27.38 -2.03 8.86
CA PRO A 94 26.82 -2.28 7.53
C PRO A 94 26.18 -3.67 7.37
N ILE A 95 26.77 -4.72 7.95
CA ILE A 95 26.23 -6.08 7.89
C ILE A 95 24.92 -6.19 8.69
N GLU A 96 24.86 -5.60 9.88
CA GLU A 96 23.63 -5.58 10.69
C GLU A 96 22.53 -4.75 10.02
N LYS A 97 22.87 -3.70 9.27
CA LYS A 97 21.91 -2.95 8.45
C LYS A 97 21.36 -3.81 7.32
N LEU A 98 22.20 -4.57 6.62
CA LEU A 98 21.75 -5.48 5.56
C LEU A 98 20.83 -6.58 6.09
N ASP A 99 21.15 -7.15 7.25
CA ASP A 99 20.31 -8.16 7.91
C ASP A 99 18.95 -7.55 8.32
N ALA A 100 18.97 -6.37 8.96
CA ALA A 100 17.76 -5.66 9.36
C ALA A 100 16.90 -5.22 8.16
N LEU A 101 17.50 -4.80 7.05
CA LEU A 101 16.79 -4.48 5.81
C LEU A 101 16.17 -5.74 5.18
N SER A 102 16.89 -6.87 5.18
CA SER A 102 16.36 -8.16 4.73
C SER A 102 15.13 -8.55 5.55
N TRP A 103 15.21 -8.38 6.88
CA TRP A 103 14.11 -8.64 7.79
C TRP A 103 12.88 -7.77 7.52
N ILE A 104 13.07 -6.46 7.31
CA ILE A 104 12.00 -5.54 6.91
C ILE A 104 11.35 -5.98 5.60
N ASN A 105 12.14 -6.32 4.59
CA ASN A 105 11.61 -6.72 3.28
C ASN A 105 10.76 -7.99 3.38
N ILE A 106 11.21 -9.00 4.14
CA ILE A 106 10.44 -10.24 4.35
C ILE A 106 9.11 -9.96 5.05
N ASN A 107 9.12 -9.16 6.12
CA ASN A 107 7.90 -8.81 6.84
C ASN A 107 6.97 -7.93 6.01
N ALA A 108 7.51 -7.03 5.20
CA ALA A 108 6.71 -6.19 4.32
C ALA A 108 5.97 -7.04 3.27
N LEU A 109 6.64 -8.04 2.69
CA LEU A 109 6.02 -8.96 1.72
C LEU A 109 4.87 -9.75 2.33
N ASP A 110 4.99 -10.15 3.60
CA ASP A 110 3.93 -10.87 4.32
C ASP A 110 2.74 -9.94 4.66
N GLN A 111 3.02 -8.82 5.33
CA GLN A 111 1.98 -7.92 5.84
C GLN A 111 1.27 -7.10 4.76
N PHE A 112 1.96 -6.76 3.67
CA PHE A 112 1.41 -5.95 2.56
C PHE A 112 1.25 -6.77 1.28
N SER A 113 0.95 -8.07 1.43
CA SER A 113 0.89 -8.99 0.29
C SER A 113 -0.09 -8.56 -0.81
N ASP A 114 -1.19 -7.87 -0.46
CA ASP A 114 -2.15 -7.34 -1.44
C ASP A 114 -1.57 -6.17 -2.24
N GLU A 115 -0.91 -5.20 -1.59
CA GLU A 115 -0.22 -4.11 -2.29
C GLU A 115 0.88 -4.63 -3.20
N PHE A 116 1.65 -5.62 -2.75
CA PHE A 116 2.65 -6.27 -3.61
C PHE A 116 2.02 -7.01 -4.78
N ARG A 117 0.89 -7.70 -4.61
CA ARG A 117 0.15 -8.32 -5.72
C ARG A 117 -0.31 -7.27 -6.74
N ILE A 118 -0.87 -6.17 -6.25
CA ILE A 118 -1.32 -5.06 -7.09
C ILE A 118 -0.13 -4.48 -7.86
N GLN A 119 0.96 -4.13 -7.18
CA GLN A 119 2.16 -3.57 -7.78
C GLN A 119 2.81 -4.54 -8.79
N LEU A 120 2.92 -5.83 -8.48
CA LEU A 120 3.50 -6.82 -9.38
C LEU A 120 2.64 -7.04 -10.62
N ALA A 121 1.32 -7.07 -10.48
CA ALA A 121 0.40 -7.17 -11.61
C ALA A 121 0.60 -5.99 -12.58
N TRP A 122 0.90 -4.80 -12.07
CA TRP A 122 1.22 -3.62 -12.87
C TRP A 122 2.60 -3.70 -13.52
N MET A 123 3.64 -4.05 -12.77
CA MET A 123 5.01 -4.19 -13.31
C MET A 123 5.08 -5.18 -14.47
N ARG A 124 4.27 -6.24 -14.44
CA ARG A 124 4.15 -7.20 -15.55
C ARG A 124 3.54 -6.59 -16.81
N GLN A 125 2.69 -5.58 -16.67
CA GLN A 125 2.01 -4.89 -17.78
C GLN A 125 2.80 -3.68 -18.29
N SER A 126 3.74 -3.15 -17.51
CA SER A 126 4.60 -2.03 -17.87
C SER A 126 6.08 -2.38 -17.64
N PRO A 127 6.80 -2.94 -18.64
CA PRO A 127 8.19 -3.36 -18.48
C PRO A 127 9.12 -2.19 -18.09
N PRO A 128 10.27 -2.47 -17.45
CA PRO A 128 11.13 -1.46 -16.79
C PRO A 128 11.72 -0.38 -17.70
N ASN A 129 11.56 -0.49 -19.02
CA ASN A 129 12.00 0.51 -20.00
C ASN A 129 10.92 1.56 -20.31
N THR A 130 9.78 1.53 -19.63
CA THR A 130 8.75 2.58 -19.77
C THR A 130 9.24 3.83 -19.02
N PRO A 131 9.39 5.01 -19.65
CA PRO A 131 9.87 6.20 -18.95
C PRO A 131 8.82 6.64 -17.92
N THR A 132 9.03 6.31 -16.64
CA THR A 132 8.24 6.88 -15.55
C THR A 132 8.68 8.32 -15.34
N ARG A 133 7.90 9.30 -15.80
CA ARG A 133 8.08 10.69 -15.37
C ARG A 133 7.77 10.78 -13.87
N GLY A 134 8.81 10.89 -13.04
CA GLY A 134 8.70 11.36 -11.66
C GLY A 134 8.14 10.36 -10.63
N GLY A 135 8.44 9.06 -10.72
CA GLY A 135 8.09 8.10 -9.65
C GLY A 135 6.59 7.92 -9.42
N CYS A 136 5.76 8.38 -10.35
CA CYS A 136 4.32 8.27 -10.27
C CYS A 136 3.88 6.86 -10.69
N MET A 137 3.05 6.24 -9.86
CA MET A 137 2.49 4.92 -10.12
C MET A 137 1.23 5.09 -10.98
N PRO A 138 1.12 4.43 -12.14
CA PRO A 138 -0.11 4.45 -12.93
C PRO A 138 -1.29 3.93 -12.09
N PRO A 139 -2.52 4.42 -12.33
CA PRO A 139 -2.96 5.22 -13.48
C PRO A 139 -2.75 6.75 -13.37
N GLY A 140 -2.15 7.27 -12.28
CA GLY A 140 -1.90 8.72 -12.10
C GLY A 140 -0.90 9.37 -13.08
N CYS A 141 -0.42 8.64 -14.08
CA CYS A 141 0.42 9.11 -15.18
C CYS A 141 -0.41 9.23 -16.47
N GLY A 142 -1.49 10.01 -16.44
CA GLY A 142 -2.43 10.04 -17.55
C GLY A 142 -3.42 11.19 -17.46
N SER A 143 -2.90 12.42 -17.42
CA SER A 143 -3.64 13.63 -17.79
C SER A 143 -2.67 14.69 -18.29
#